data_AF-A0A920MV31-F1
#
_entry.id   AF-A0A920MV31-F1
#
_cell.length_a   1.000
_cell.length_b   1.000
_cell.length_c   1.000
_cell.angle_alpha   90.00
_cell.angle_beta   90.00
_cell.angle_gamma   90.00
#
_symmetry.space_group_name_H-M   'P 1'
#
loop_
_entity.id
_entity.type
_entity.pdbx_description
1 polymer ?
#
loop_
_entity_poly.entity_id
_entity_poly.type
_entity_poly.pdbx_seq_one_letter_code
_entity_poly.pdbx_strand_id
1 'polypeptide(L)'
;MAGALLFQDQQIQSAMIPWGSVISVKENDTIEKIALTAIESGHSRLPICFGETVRGFLHVKDLLHREKEIKEPGFTAKITREILIVP
;
A
#
# COMPACT_ATOMS: atom_id res chain seq x y z
N MET A 1 -27.60 14.39 3.55
CA MET A 1 -28.27 13.08 3.51
C MET A 1 -28.33 12.44 2.11
N ALA A 2 -28.05 13.16 1.01
CA ALA A 2 -28.09 12.59 -0.35
C ALA A 2 -26.98 11.56 -0.66
N GLY A 3 -25.79 11.67 -0.06
CA GLY A 3 -24.65 10.78 -0.37
C GLY A 3 -24.86 9.31 0.02
N ALA A 4 -25.68 9.02 1.05
CA ALA A 4 -25.97 7.64 1.44
C ALA A 4 -26.91 6.93 0.46
N LEU A 5 -27.81 7.68 -0.20
CA LEU A 5 -28.72 7.14 -1.22
C LEU A 5 -27.98 6.85 -2.52
N LEU A 6 -27.01 7.69 -2.90
CA LEU A 6 -26.19 7.52 -4.12
C LEU A 6 -25.20 6.34 -4.02
N PHE A 7 -24.85 5.91 -2.80
CA PHE A 7 -23.88 4.85 -2.58
C PHE A 7 -24.32 3.48 -3.13
N GLN A 8 -25.63 3.20 -3.18
CA GLN A 8 -26.15 1.91 -3.64
C GLN A 8 -25.86 1.65 -5.13
N ASP A 9 -25.86 2.71 -5.94
CA ASP A 9 -25.70 2.61 -7.39
C ASP A 9 -24.29 3.00 -7.87
N GLN A 10 -23.40 3.36 -6.93
CA GLN A 10 -22.09 3.90 -7.26
C GLN A 10 -21.08 2.79 -7.57
N GLN A 11 -20.52 2.82 -8.79
CA GLN A 11 -19.46 1.88 -9.17
C GLN A 11 -18.13 2.21 -8.49
N ILE A 12 -17.35 1.20 -8.15
CA ILE A 12 -16.03 1.31 -7.49
C ILE A 12 -15.12 2.28 -8.25
N GLN A 13 -15.16 2.22 -9.58
CA GLN A 13 -14.36 3.06 -10.48
C GLN A 13 -14.56 4.56 -10.27
N SER A 14 -15.72 4.98 -9.76
CA SER A 14 -16.02 6.40 -9.50
C SER A 14 -15.38 6.94 -8.22
N ALA A 15 -14.89 6.08 -7.34
CA ALA A 15 -14.27 6.45 -6.06
C ALA A 15 -12.82 5.97 -5.92
N MET A 16 -12.35 5.10 -6.83
CA MET A 16 -10.97 4.61 -6.81
C MET A 16 -9.98 5.65 -7.32
N ILE A 17 -8.73 5.55 -6.85
CA ILE A 17 -7.60 6.24 -7.47
C ILE A 17 -7.24 5.48 -8.75
N PRO A 18 -7.13 6.13 -9.93
CA PRO A 18 -6.64 5.48 -11.14
C PRO A 18 -5.25 4.87 -10.91
N TRP A 19 -5.02 3.64 -11.39
CA TRP A 19 -3.79 2.89 -11.07
C TRP A 19 -2.50 3.64 -11.40
N GLY A 20 -2.45 4.35 -12.53
CA GLY A 20 -1.29 5.15 -12.93
C GLY A 20 -0.97 6.33 -12.00
N SER A 21 -1.87 6.68 -11.08
CA SER A 21 -1.69 7.73 -10.06
C SER A 21 -1.47 7.15 -8.67
N VAL A 22 -1.43 5.82 -8.51
CA VAL A 22 -1.21 5.17 -7.22
C VAL A 22 0.28 5.17 -6.88
N ILE A 23 0.62 5.76 -5.73
CA ILE A 23 1.96 5.64 -5.14
C ILE A 23 2.12 4.24 -4.57
N SER A 24 3.10 3.50 -5.08
CA SER A 24 3.43 2.13 -4.66
C SER A 24 4.93 1.98 -4.42
N VAL A 25 5.32 0.91 -3.73
CA VAL A 25 6.71 0.55 -3.48
C VAL A 25 7.01 -0.83 -4.07
N LYS A 26 8.29 -1.11 -4.35
CA LYS A 26 8.69 -2.41 -4.89
C LYS A 26 9.09 -3.35 -3.75
N GLU A 27 8.86 -4.65 -3.95
CA GLU A 27 9.24 -5.69 -2.98
C GLU A 27 10.74 -5.66 -2.61
N ASN A 28 11.59 -5.27 -3.57
CA ASN A 28 13.03 -5.18 -3.41
C ASN A 28 13.54 -3.78 -3.04
N ASP A 29 12.65 -2.81 -2.78
CA ASP A 29 13.08 -1.51 -2.27
C ASP A 29 13.65 -1.67 -0.85
N THR A 30 14.67 -0.86 -0.53
CA THR A 30 15.19 -0.81 0.84
C THR A 30 14.15 -0.20 1.78
N ILE A 31 14.24 -0.54 3.06
CA ILE A 31 13.29 -0.02 4.05
C ILE A 31 13.42 1.49 4.21
N GLU A 32 14.62 2.05 4.06
CA GLU A 32 14.84 3.50 4.08
C GLU A 32 14.10 4.18 2.93
N LYS A 33 14.14 3.61 1.71
CA LYS A 33 13.42 4.14 0.56
C LYS A 33 11.91 4.06 0.78
N ILE A 34 11.42 2.92 1.26
CA ILE A 34 10.00 2.70 1.58
C ILE A 34 9.53 3.72 2.63
N ALA A 35 10.31 3.94 3.69
CA ALA A 35 10.01 4.91 4.73
C ALA A 35 9.98 6.35 4.17
N LEU A 36 10.94 6.70 3.31
CA LEU A 36 10.96 8.00 2.66
C LEU A 36 9.73 8.20 1.77
N THR A 37 9.36 7.22 0.96
CA THR A 37 8.12 7.27 0.15
C THR A 37 6.87 7.43 1.02
N ALA A 38 6.80 6.76 2.17
CA ALA A 38 5.70 6.92 3.11
C ALA A 38 5.62 8.34 3.71
N ILE A 39 6.78 8.93 4.06
CA ILE A 39 6.85 10.29 4.61
C ILE A 39 6.47 11.33 3.56
N GLU A 40 7.03 11.23 2.35
CA GLU A 40 6.80 12.19 1.26
C GLU A 40 5.36 12.15 0.74
N SER A 41 4.77 10.95 0.62
CA SER A 41 3.37 10.79 0.19
C SER A 41 2.35 11.09 1.29
N GLY A 42 2.75 11.01 2.57
CA GLY A 42 1.85 11.12 3.71
C GLY A 42 0.84 9.97 3.80
N HIS A 43 1.03 8.86 3.08
CA HIS A 43 0.09 7.75 3.03
C HIS A 43 0.34 6.73 4.14
N SER A 44 -0.74 6.22 4.74
CA SER A 44 -0.64 5.17 5.76
C SER A 44 -0.48 3.76 5.19
N ARG A 45 -0.89 3.56 3.94
CA ARG A 45 -0.84 2.27 3.23
C ARG A 45 -0.26 2.48 1.84
N LEU A 46 0.66 1.60 1.47
CA LEU A 46 1.31 1.60 0.17
C LEU A 46 1.20 0.20 -0.43
N PRO A 47 0.67 0.04 -1.66
CA PRO A 47 0.74 -1.23 -2.36
C PRO A 47 2.21 -1.65 -2.55
N ILE A 48 2.48 -2.94 -2.38
CA ILE A 48 3.77 -3.55 -2.69
C ILE A 48 3.65 -4.27 -4.03
N CYS A 49 4.49 -3.89 -4.97
CA CYS A 49 4.50 -4.41 -6.34
C CYS A 49 5.70 -5.31 -6.60
N PHE A 50 5.47 -6.36 -7.39
CA PHE A 50 6.49 -7.20 -8.02
C PHE A 50 6.25 -7.22 -9.53
N GLY A 51 7.07 -6.47 -10.27
CA GLY A 51 6.78 -6.16 -11.67
C GLY A 51 5.45 -5.40 -11.78
N GLU A 52 4.52 -5.92 -12.57
CA GLU A 52 3.17 -5.36 -12.75
C GLU A 52 2.13 -5.94 -11.77
N THR A 53 2.53 -6.89 -10.91
CA THR A 53 1.63 -7.55 -9.98
C THR A 53 1.67 -6.91 -8.59
N VAL A 54 0.50 -6.59 -8.04
CA VAL A 54 0.36 -6.19 -6.64
C VAL A 54 0.41 -7.44 -5.76
N ARG A 55 1.39 -7.53 -4.86
CA ARG A 55 1.58 -8.68 -3.95
C ARG A 55 0.82 -8.52 -2.64
N GLY A 56 0.53 -7.28 -2.27
CA GLY A 56 -0.06 -6.94 -0.99
C GLY A 56 0.07 -5.45 -0.73
N PHE A 57 -0.01 -5.08 0.54
CA PHE A 57 0.25 -3.70 0.96
C PHE A 57 1.11 -3.66 2.21
N LEU A 58 1.85 -2.57 2.34
CA LEU A 58 2.55 -2.16 3.54
C LEU A 58 1.65 -1.27 4.38
N HIS A 59 1.58 -1.52 5.68
CA HIS A 59 1.11 -0.53 6.64
C HIS A 59 2.32 0.18 7.25
N VAL A 60 2.42 1.51 7.09
CA VAL A 60 3.63 2.27 7.47
C VAL A 60 3.99 2.10 8.96
N LYS A 61 2.99 2.03 9.84
CA LYS A 61 3.22 1.76 11.27
C LYS A 61 3.93 0.43 11.57
N ASP A 62 3.92 -0.54 10.66
CA ASP A 62 4.65 -1.81 10.85
C ASP A 62 6.18 -1.60 10.82
N LEU A 63 6.65 -0.55 10.15
CA LEU A 63 8.06 -0.16 10.15
C LEU A 63 8.53 0.31 11.54
N LEU A 64 7.63 0.92 12.32
CA LEU A 64 7.94 1.43 13.66
C LEU A 64 8.06 0.32 14.71
N HIS A 65 7.27 -0.75 14.57
CA HIS A 65 7.22 -1.82 15.56
C HIS A 65 8.37 -2.83 15.42
N ARG A 66 9.15 -2.74 14.34
CA ARG A 66 10.07 -3.79 13.92
C ARG A 66 11.46 -3.26 13.54
N GLU A 67 11.87 -2.14 14.14
CA GLU A 67 13.16 -1.49 13.85
C GLU A 67 14.38 -2.42 13.92
N LYS A 68 14.34 -3.41 14.82
CA LYS A 68 15.42 -4.40 14.98
C LYS A 68 15.48 -5.42 13.84
N GLU A 69 14.35 -5.70 13.19
CA GLU A 69 14.20 -6.71 12.12
C GLU A 69 14.46 -6.10 10.73
N ILE A 70 14.53 -4.77 10.60
CA ILE A 70 14.70 -4.07 9.31
C ILE A 70 15.89 -4.57 8.50
N LYS A 71 16.98 -5.01 9.18
CA LYS A 71 18.20 -5.49 8.54
C LYS A 71 18.13 -6.96 8.10
N GLU A 72 17.04 -7.66 8.40
CA GLU A 72 16.88 -9.05 8.02
C GLU A 72 16.56 -9.20 6.53
N PRO A 73 17.22 -10.13 5.81
CA PRO A 73 16.83 -10.47 4.46
C PRO A 73 15.36 -10.88 4.38
N GLY A 74 14.64 -10.37 3.39
CA GLY A 74 13.22 -10.68 3.19
C GLY A 74 12.26 -9.99 4.16
N PHE A 75 12.74 -9.01 4.94
CA PHE A 75 11.89 -8.27 5.88
C PHE A 75 10.67 -7.62 5.21
N THR A 76 10.80 -7.05 4.00
CA THR A 76 9.67 -6.51 3.22
C THR A 76 8.56 -7.54 3.05
N ALA A 77 8.90 -8.78 2.67
CA ALA A 77 7.91 -9.85 2.52
C ALA A 77 7.24 -10.24 3.86
N LYS A 78 7.95 -10.15 4.99
CA LYS A 78 7.39 -10.43 6.33
C LYS A 78 6.35 -9.40 6.78
N ILE A 79 6.49 -8.16 6.33
CA ILE A 79 5.58 -7.05 6.69
C ILE A 79 4.52 -6.78 5.62
N THR A 80 4.64 -7.42 4.44
CA THR A 80 3.59 -7.41 3.42
C THR A 80 2.32 -8.06 3.97
N ARG A 81 1.23 -7.29 3.95
CA ARG A 81 -0.11 -7.78 4.30
C ARG A 81 -0.89 -8.11 3.04
N GLU A 82 -1.80 -9.08 3.13
CA GLU A 82 -2.68 -9.45 2.03
C GLU A 82 -3.57 -8.27 1.61
N ILE A 83 -3.76 -8.09 0.30
CA ILE A 83 -4.64 -7.06 -0.25
C ILE A 83 -5.84 -7.72 -0.92
N LEU A 84 -7.04 -7.22 -0.63
CA LEU A 84 -8.24 -7.64 -1.32
C LEU A 84 -8.32 -6.95 -2.69
N ILE A 85 -8.39 -7.75 -3.75
CA ILE A 85 -8.60 -7.26 -5.12
C ILE A 85 -10.07 -7.47 -5.47
N VAL A 86 -10.73 -6.41 -5.92
CA VAL A 86 -12.13 -6.41 -6.34
C VAL A 86 -12.20 -6.07 -7.83
N PRO A 87 -13.08 -6.74 -8.60
CA PRO A 87 -13.29 -6.44 -10.01
C PRO A 87 -13.99 -5.10 -10.24
#